data_AF-A0AAX1KGE1-F1
#
_entry.id   AF-A0AAX1KGE1-F1
#
_cell.length_a   1.000
_cell.length_b   1.000
_cell.length_c   1.000
_cell.angle_alpha   90.00
_cell.angle_beta   90.00
_cell.angle_gamma   90.00
#
_symmetry.space_group_name_H-M   'P 1'
#
loop_
_entity.id
_entity.type
_entity.pdbx_description
1 polymer ?
#
loop_
_entity_poly.entity_id
_entity_poly.type
_entity_poly.pdbx_seq_one_letter_code
_entity_poly.pdbx_strand_id
1 'polypeptide(L)' 'MLNTRNISALLRWAMENIGYPIDEINALDGTVHIRLSDGRTGFLYMGEDGCPRAVLPAIA' A
#
# COMPACT_ATOMS: atom_id res chain seq x y z
N MET A 1 6.59 -11.53 -6.97
CA MET A 1 7.59 -11.61 -5.87
C MET A 1 7.93 -10.20 -5.42
N LEU A 2 7.76 -9.90 -4.14
CA LEU A 2 8.06 -8.56 -3.60
C LEU A 2 9.58 -8.37 -3.56
N ASN A 3 10.06 -7.26 -4.12
CA ASN A 3 11.47 -6.88 -4.10
C ASN A 3 11.56 -5.40 -3.72
N THR A 4 12.78 -4.91 -3.44
CA THR A 4 12.99 -3.54 -2.97
C THR A 4 12.52 -2.46 -3.96
N ARG A 5 12.59 -2.71 -5.28
CA ARG A 5 12.05 -1.79 -6.30
C ARG A 5 10.52 -1.77 -6.31
N ASN A 6 9.89 -2.91 -6.11
CA ASN A 6 8.43 -3.02 -6.03
C ASN A 6 7.92 -2.30 -4.78
N ILE A 7 8.61 -2.45 -3.64
CA ILE A 7 8.24 -1.76 -2.38
C ILE A 7 8.32 -0.24 -2.55
N SER A 8 9.42 0.29 -3.10
CA SER A 8 9.56 1.74 -3.28
C SER A 8 8.52 2.32 -4.25
N ALA A 9 8.19 1.60 -5.32
CA ALA A 9 7.14 2.00 -6.26
C ALA A 9 5.75 2.00 -5.60
N LEU A 10 5.42 0.95 -4.82
CA LEU A 10 4.15 0.86 -4.10
C LEU A 10 3.99 1.99 -3.08
N LEU A 11 5.03 2.26 -2.28
CA LEU A 11 4.99 3.31 -1.27
C LEU A 11 4.91 4.71 -1.88
N ARG A 12 5.67 4.98 -2.95
CA ARG A 12 5.56 6.27 -3.67
C ARG A 12 4.14 6.47 -4.21
N TRP A 13 3.61 5.47 -4.91
CA TRP A 13 2.25 5.55 -5.44
C TRP A 13 1.22 5.75 -4.33
N ALA A 14 1.36 5.05 -3.20
CA ALA A 14 0.47 5.20 -2.05
C ALA A 14 0.48 6.63 -1.51
N MET A 15 1.65 7.27 -1.37
CA MET A 15 1.76 8.67 -0.94
C MET A 15 1.09 9.66 -1.91
N GLU A 16 1.06 9.33 -3.20
CA GLU A 16 0.47 10.18 -4.24
C GLU A 16 -1.05 9.98 -4.40
N ASN A 17 -1.57 8.80 -4.04
CA ASN A 17 -2.94 8.38 -4.35
C ASN A 17 -3.82 8.13 -3.11
N ILE A 18 -3.22 7.82 -1.97
CA ILE A 18 -3.94 7.63 -0.71
C ILE A 18 -3.91 8.95 0.05
N GLY A 19 -5.07 9.60 0.15
CA GLY A 19 -5.23 10.93 0.75
C GLY A 19 -5.03 11.03 2.27
N TYR A 20 -4.40 10.02 2.90
CA TYR A 20 -4.12 9.98 4.33
C TYR A 20 -2.67 9.55 4.56
N PRO A 21 -1.99 10.09 5.59
CA PRO A 21 -0.64 9.65 5.93
C PRO A 21 -0.62 8.17 6.35
N ILE A 22 0.53 7.53 6.14
CA ILE A 22 0.77 6.14 6.52
C ILE A 22 1.52 6.14 7.85
N ASP A 23 0.92 5.54 8.87
CA ASP A 23 1.49 5.45 10.22
C ASP A 23 2.33 4.19 10.40
N GLU A 24 1.94 3.08 9.75
CA GLU A 24 2.64 1.79 9.85
C GLU A 24 2.75 1.11 8.50
N ILE A 25 3.89 0.42 8.28
CA ILE A 25 4.20 -0.34 7.08
C ILE A 25 4.76 -1.70 7.50
N ASN A 26 4.17 -2.78 7.00
CA ASN A 26 4.62 -4.15 7.20
C ASN A 26 4.69 -4.89 5.86
N ALA A 27 5.84 -5.47 5.52
CA ALA A 27 5.97 -6.28 4.31
C ALA A 27 5.74 -7.76 4.66
N LEU A 28 4.69 -8.38 4.10
CA LEU A 28 4.30 -9.76 4.39
C LEU A 28 3.81 -10.45 3.11
N ASP A 29 4.26 -11.69 2.88
CA ASP A 29 3.75 -12.60 1.85
C ASP A 29 3.57 -12.00 0.44
N GLY A 30 4.50 -11.14 0.04
CA GLY A 30 4.48 -10.54 -1.29
C GLY A 30 3.68 -9.22 -1.40
N THR A 31 3.15 -8.72 -0.29
CA THR A 31 2.36 -7.48 -0.21
C THR A 31 2.94 -6.51 0.84
N VAL A 32 2.45 -5.27 0.83
CA VAL A 32 2.82 -4.25 1.82
C VAL A 32 1.56 -3.84 2.57
N HIS A 33 1.40 -4.33 3.79
CA HIS A 33 0.33 -3.95 4.70
C HIS A 33 0.61 -2.55 5.25
N ILE A 34 -0.42 -1.72 5.33
CA ILE A 34 -0.34 -0.35 5.82
C ILE A 34 -1.45 -0.05 6.83
N ARG A 35 -1.14 0.82 7.80
CA ARG A 35 -2.14 1.52 8.61
C ARG A 35 -2.10 3.01 8.29
N LEU A 36 -3.26 3.58 8.01
CA LEU A 36 -3.43 5.01 7.76
C LEU A 36 -3.74 5.75 9.07
N SER A 37 -3.43 7.04 9.12
CA SER A 37 -3.69 7.87 10.32
C SER A 37 -5.17 8.05 10.66
N ASP A 38 -6.08 7.75 9.73
CA ASP A 38 -7.54 7.70 9.99
C ASP A 38 -7.98 6.38 10.65
N GLY A 39 -7.04 5.48 10.95
CA GLY A 39 -7.28 4.19 11.59
C GLY A 39 -7.58 3.05 10.62
N ARG A 40 -7.75 3.32 9.32
CA ARG A 40 -7.98 2.25 8.34
C ARG A 40 -6.72 1.43 8.13
N THR A 41 -6.90 0.12 8.00
CA THR A 41 -5.84 -0.83 7.66
C THR A 41 -6.12 -1.46 6.30
N GLY A 42 -5.07 -1.74 5.56
CA GLY A 42 -5.18 -2.36 4.24
C GLY A 42 -3.83 -2.84 3.74
N PHE A 43 -3.75 -3.12 2.44
CA PHE A 43 -2.50 -3.55 1.83
C PHE A 43 -2.34 -3.02 0.40
N LEU A 44 -1.09 -2.88 0.01
CA LEU A 44 -0.62 -2.51 -1.31
C LEU A 44 -0.05 -3.74 -2.00
N TYR A 45 -0.30 -3.86 -3.29
CA TYR A 45 0.24 -4.92 -4.12
C TYR A 45 0.47 -4.43 -5.54
N MET A 46 1.34 -5.14 -6.26
CA MET A 46 1.55 -4.91 -7.68
C MET A 46 0.55 -5.78 -8.45
N GLY A 47 -0.26 -5.17 -9.32
CA GLY A 47 -1.10 -5.90 -10.26
C GLY A 47 -0.27 -6.69 -11.27
N GLU A 48 -0.91 -7.64 -11.95
CA GLU A 48 -0.26 -8.41 -13.04
C GLU A 48 0.15 -7.52 -14.22
N ASP A 49 -0.50 -6.36 -14.36
CA ASP A 49 -0.18 -5.29 -15.31
C ASP A 49 1.06 -4.45 -14.88
N GLY A 50 1.64 -4.72 -13.71
CA GLY A 50 2.73 -3.93 -13.16
C GLY A 50 2.27 -2.58 -12.58
N CYS A 51 0.97 -2.38 -12.35
CA CYS A 51 0.44 -1.16 -11.74
C CYS A 51 0.24 -1.33 -10.22
N PRO A 52 0.65 -0.35 -9.40
CA PRO A 52 0.35 -0.30 -7.97
C PRO A 52 -1.15 -0.26 -7.70
N ARG A 53 -1.61 -0.99 -6.69
CA ARG A 53 -3.00 -1.00 -6.23
C ARG A 53 -3.07 -1.04 -4.72
N ALA A 54 -4.15 -0.51 -4.16
CA ALA A 54 -4.47 -0.59 -2.74
C ALA A 54 -5.82 -1.26 -2.52
N VAL A 55 -5.91 -2.08 -1.47
CA VAL A 55 -7.18 -2.52 -0.89
C VAL A 55 -7.32 -1.83 0.45
N LEU A 56 -8.28 -0.91 0.55
CA LEU A 56 -8.61 -0.18 1.75
C LEU A 56 -10.13 -0.26 2.01
N PRO A 57 -10.58 -0.29 3.27
CA PRO A 57 -11.99 -0.19 3.58
C PRO A 57 -12.53 1.18 3.15
N ALA A 58 -13.79 1.18 2.72
CA ALA A 58 -14.53 2.40 2.40
C ALA A 58 -14.64 3.29 3.65
N ILE A 59 -14.67 4.60 3.42
CA ILE A 59 -15.03 5.56 4.46
C ILE A 59 -16.55 5.46 4.62
N ALA A 60 -17.01 5.22 5.85
CA ALA A 60 -18.43 5.18 6.20
C ALA A 60 -19.06 6.57 6.15
#